data_AF-A0A4R0R3M2-F1
#
_entry.id   AF-A0A4R0R3M2-F1
#
_cell.length_a   1.000
_cell.length_b   1.000
_cell.length_c   1.000
_cell.angle_alpha   90.00
_cell.angle_beta   90.00
_cell.angle_gamma   90.00
#
_symmetry.space_group_name_H-M   'P 1'
#
loop_
_entity.id
_entity.type
_entity.pdbx_description
1 polymer ?
#
loop_
_entity_poly.entity_id
_entity_poly.type
_entity_poly.pdbx_seq_one_letter_code
_entity_poly.pdbx_strand_id
1 'polypeptide(L)'
;MEQIYKPSLVGRDLEGNKYYEIANPESSRMKRVVKYRKGYDMWTYVAGGKRLPVQWSAWLTHTRAHPPTLEELYADIERQKRVMLGAAMIEAREREAVVAAQLAEQPSISAHRSDSSSVEPLPSSQTSPPNSQQESREVASGTWQGKPDPFAHVPKGADQTQSWAPRAIRRG
;
A
#
# COMPACT_ATOMS: atom_id res chain seq x y z
N MET A 1 -34.95 16.76 35.60
CA MET A 1 -33.66 17.44 35.71
C MET A 1 -32.84 17.05 34.50
N GLU A 2 -32.55 17.98 33.58
CA GLU A 2 -31.64 17.71 32.48
C GLU A 2 -30.21 17.64 33.02
N GLN A 3 -29.59 16.47 32.90
CA GLN A 3 -28.23 16.26 33.37
C GLN A 3 -27.27 16.83 32.31
N ILE A 4 -26.70 18.00 32.59
CA ILE A 4 -25.75 18.65 31.69
C ILE A 4 -24.42 17.90 31.77
N TYR A 5 -24.14 17.05 30.78
CA TYR A 5 -22.86 16.35 30.68
C TYR A 5 -21.77 17.31 30.21
N LYS A 6 -20.76 17.52 31.06
CA LYS A 6 -19.62 18.38 30.74
C LYS A 6 -18.64 17.61 29.83
N PRO A 7 -18.19 18.21 28.72
CA PRO A 7 -17.20 17.57 27.84
C PRO A 7 -15.86 17.46 28.56
N SER A 8 -15.29 16.25 28.59
CA SER A 8 -13.95 16.00 29.14
C SER A 8 -12.91 16.17 28.03
N LEU A 9 -11.88 16.99 28.25
CA LEU A 9 -10.78 17.15 27.30
C LEU A 9 -9.87 15.94 27.36
N VAL A 10 -9.80 15.19 26.27
CA VAL A 10 -8.99 13.97 26.16
C VAL A 10 -7.58 14.27 25.65
N GLY A 11 -7.46 15.16 24.65
CA GLY A 11 -6.16 15.48 24.09
C GLY A 11 -6.20 16.53 23.00
N ARG A 12 -5.04 16.74 22.37
CA ARG A 12 -4.84 17.68 21.27
C ARG A 12 -3.95 17.03 20.21
N ASP A 13 -4.15 17.42 18.96
CA ASP A 13 -3.22 17.07 17.89
C ASP A 13 -2.10 18.12 17.73
N LEU A 14 -1.21 17.86 16.77
CA LEU A 14 -0.10 18.74 16.42
C LEU A 14 -0.56 20.04 15.75
N GLU A 15 -1.78 20.07 15.17
CA GLU A 15 -2.35 21.27 14.57
C GLU A 15 -3.03 22.18 15.60
N GLY A 16 -3.31 21.69 16.81
CA GLY A 16 -3.98 22.40 17.89
C GLY A 16 -5.50 22.19 17.95
N ASN A 17 -6.03 21.22 17.21
CA ASN A 17 -7.39 20.73 17.37
C ASN A 17 -7.52 20.02 18.72
N LYS A 18 -8.67 20.17 19.38
CA LYS A 18 -8.94 19.63 20.72
C LYS A 18 -9.99 18.52 20.63
N TYR A 19 -9.75 17.43 21.32
CA TYR A 19 -10.60 16.24 21.28
C TYR A 19 -11.25 16.02 22.63
N TYR A 20 -12.55 15.76 22.60
CA TYR A 20 -13.37 15.64 23.80
C TYR A 20 -14.18 14.37 23.78
N GLU A 21 -14.43 13.86 24.98
CA GLU A 21 -15.37 12.76 25.23
C GLU A 21 -16.52 13.25 26.09
N ILE A 22 -17.74 12.92 25.68
CA ILE A 22 -18.99 13.39 26.27
C ILE A 22 -19.84 12.17 26.57
N ALA A 23 -20.28 12.02 27.82
CA ALA A 23 -21.25 10.98 28.16
C ALA A 23 -22.56 11.24 27.40
N ASN A 24 -23.11 10.18 26.80
CA ASN A 24 -24.38 10.23 26.09
C ASN A 24 -25.47 9.69 27.03
N PRO A 25 -26.52 10.45 27.38
CA PRO A 25 -27.62 9.92 28.18
C PRO A 25 -28.41 8.82 27.45
N GLU A 26 -28.50 8.91 26.12
CA GLU A 26 -29.32 8.01 25.28
C GLU A 26 -28.60 6.69 24.93
N SER A 27 -27.29 6.61 25.19
CA SER A 27 -26.48 5.47 24.81
C SER A 27 -25.40 5.21 25.84
N SER A 28 -25.19 3.93 26.16
CA SER A 28 -24.06 3.49 26.99
C SER A 28 -22.69 3.91 26.39
N ARG A 29 -22.63 4.26 25.10
CA ARG A 29 -21.39 4.70 24.44
C ARG A 29 -21.16 6.20 24.60
N MET A 30 -19.94 6.53 25.02
CA MET A 30 -19.46 7.91 25.08
C MET A 30 -19.32 8.50 23.67
N LYS A 31 -19.80 9.73 23.48
CA LYS A 31 -19.68 10.47 22.23
C LYS A 31 -18.31 11.13 22.17
N ARG A 32 -17.60 10.99 21.05
CA ARG A 32 -16.29 11.61 20.81
C ARG A 32 -16.44 12.73 19.80
N VAL A 33 -15.91 13.91 20.14
CA VAL A 33 -16.04 15.11 19.29
C VAL A 33 -14.72 15.85 19.18
N VAL A 34 -14.53 16.53 18.05
CA VAL A 34 -13.39 17.41 17.79
C VAL A 34 -13.85 18.86 17.80
N LYS A 35 -13.03 19.72 18.42
CA LYS A 35 -13.12 21.17 18.32
C LYS A 35 -11.91 21.65 17.55
N TYR A 36 -12.16 22.16 16.35
CA TYR A 36 -11.11 22.67 15.48
C TYR A 36 -10.44 23.91 16.08
N ARG A 37 -9.17 24.14 15.70
CA ARG A 37 -8.42 25.34 16.09
C ARG A 37 -9.15 26.60 15.63
N LYS A 38 -9.11 27.66 16.44
CA LYS A 38 -9.69 28.97 16.12
C LYS A 38 -9.17 29.46 14.76
N GLY A 39 -10.09 29.87 13.87
CA GLY A 39 -9.78 30.30 12.50
C GLY A 39 -9.88 29.19 11.44
N TYR A 40 -10.06 27.94 11.84
CA TYR A 40 -10.40 26.84 10.94
C TYR A 40 -11.78 26.33 11.28
N ASP A 41 -12.64 26.21 10.27
CA ASP A 41 -14.00 25.73 10.45
C ASP A 41 -14.11 24.26 10.01
N MET A 42 -15.22 23.61 10.36
CA MET A 42 -15.50 22.23 9.96
C MET A 42 -15.39 22.04 8.44
N TRP A 43 -15.82 23.04 7.67
CA TRP A 43 -15.77 23.02 6.21
C TRP A 43 -14.35 22.86 5.66
N THR A 44 -13.33 23.44 6.31
CA THR A 44 -11.93 23.32 5.85
C THR A 44 -11.44 21.88 5.87
N TYR A 45 -11.94 21.08 6.82
CA TYR A 45 -11.59 19.67 6.94
C TYR A 45 -12.44 18.76 6.05
N VAL A 46 -13.73 19.09 5.89
CA VAL A 46 -14.66 18.29 5.06
C VAL A 46 -14.43 18.52 3.57
N ALA A 47 -14.14 19.76 3.15
CA ALA A 47 -13.88 20.10 1.75
C ALA A 47 -12.50 19.63 1.23
N GLY A 48 -11.78 18.83 2.00
CA GLY A 48 -10.49 18.23 1.60
C GLY A 48 -9.28 19.14 1.70
N GLY A 49 -9.45 20.42 2.08
CA GLY A 49 -8.33 21.36 2.23
C GLY A 49 -7.38 21.02 3.38
N LYS A 50 -7.90 20.36 4.43
CA LYS A 50 -7.13 19.80 5.54
C LYS A 50 -7.66 18.44 5.95
N ARG A 51 -6.80 17.58 6.48
CA ARG A 51 -7.19 16.28 7.02
C ARG A 51 -6.73 16.15 8.46
N LEU A 52 -7.61 15.64 9.31
CA LEU A 52 -7.24 15.28 10.68
C LEU A 52 -6.22 14.13 10.65
N PRO A 53 -5.34 14.02 11.67
CA PRO A 53 -4.48 12.86 11.80
C PRO A 53 -5.32 11.57 11.82
N VAL A 54 -4.83 10.54 11.13
CA VAL A 54 -5.56 9.27 10.95
C VAL A 54 -5.85 8.61 12.28
N GLN A 55 -4.92 8.69 13.23
CA GLN A 55 -5.07 8.12 14.58
C GLN A 55 -6.20 8.77 15.36
N TRP A 56 -6.30 10.11 15.28
CA TRP A 56 -7.39 10.85 15.89
C TRP A 56 -8.73 10.55 15.21
N SER A 57 -8.71 10.38 13.88
CA SER A 57 -9.90 9.98 13.13
C SER A 57 -10.39 8.59 13.56
N ALA A 58 -9.48 7.62 13.70
CA ALA A 58 -9.78 6.27 14.19
C ALA A 58 -10.29 6.25 15.64
N TRP A 59 -9.80 7.17 16.48
CA TRP A 59 -10.33 7.36 17.83
C TRP A 59 -11.74 7.97 17.80
N LEU A 60 -11.99 8.99 16.98
CA LEU A 60 -13.31 9.61 16.82
C LEU A 60 -14.37 8.61 16.32
N THR A 61 -14.01 7.67 15.45
CA THR A 61 -14.90 6.61 14.93
C THR A 61 -15.03 5.40 15.86
N HIS A 62 -14.46 5.47 17.07
CA HIS A 62 -14.42 4.36 18.04
C HIS A 62 -13.74 3.09 17.55
N THR A 63 -13.00 3.15 16.44
CA THR A 63 -12.17 2.04 15.96
C THR A 63 -10.98 1.81 16.91
N ARG A 64 -10.48 2.88 17.53
CA ARG A 64 -9.44 2.83 18.56
C ARG A 64 -10.03 3.16 19.94
N ALA A 65 -9.71 2.36 20.96
CA ALA A 65 -10.19 2.58 22.31
C ALA A 65 -9.53 3.80 22.97
N HIS A 66 -8.19 3.85 22.96
CA HIS A 66 -7.40 4.90 23.60
C HIS A 66 -7.06 6.04 22.63
N PRO A 67 -7.01 7.30 23.12
CA PRO A 67 -6.55 8.42 22.30
C PRO A 67 -5.09 8.22 21.89
N PRO A 68 -4.68 8.76 20.73
CA PRO A 68 -3.28 8.73 20.33
C PRO A 68 -2.40 9.62 21.21
N THR A 69 -1.12 9.26 21.33
CA THR A 69 -0.12 10.09 22.03
C THR A 69 0.55 11.07 21.08
N LEU A 70 1.18 12.13 21.62
CA LEU A 70 1.92 13.08 20.78
C LEU A 70 3.10 12.41 20.06
N GLU A 71 3.81 11.51 20.73
CA GLU A 71 4.93 10.75 20.15
C GLU A 71 4.48 9.91 18.94
N GLU A 72 3.32 9.24 19.04
CA GLU A 72 2.74 8.50 17.92
C GLU A 72 2.48 9.40 16.71
N LEU A 73 1.98 10.62 16.94
CA LEU A 73 1.71 11.58 15.86
C LEU A 73 3.00 12.07 15.20
N TYR A 74 4.05 12.34 15.97
CA TYR A 74 5.36 12.70 15.42
C TYR A 74 5.98 11.56 14.62
N ALA A 75 5.97 10.34 15.17
CA ALA A 75 6.46 9.16 14.48
C ALA A 75 5.71 8.90 13.16
N ASP A 76 4.40 9.18 13.12
CA ASP A 76 3.61 9.08 11.90
C ASP A 76 4.06 10.07 10.82
N ILE A 77 4.30 11.33 11.19
CA ILE A 77 4.80 12.35 10.26
C ILE A 77 6.17 11.94 9.71
N GLU A 78 7.07 11.45 10.55
CA GLU A 78 8.36 10.97 10.07
C GLU A 78 8.22 9.77 9.14
N ARG A 79 7.32 8.83 9.45
CA ARG A 79 7.03 7.69 8.57
C ARG A 79 6.52 8.19 7.22
N GLN A 80 5.58 9.13 7.20
CA GLN A 80 5.06 9.71 5.96
C GLN A 80 6.18 10.35 5.13
N LYS A 81 7.09 11.12 5.76
CA LYS A 81 8.25 11.71 5.08
C LYS A 81 9.15 10.64 4.44
N ARG A 82 9.47 9.57 5.17
CA ARG A 82 10.29 8.45 4.66
C ARG A 82 9.62 7.77 3.46
N VAL A 83 8.32 7.53 3.54
CA VAL A 83 7.53 6.92 2.45
C VAL A 83 7.50 7.82 1.23
N MET A 84 7.29 9.12 1.40
CA MET A 84 7.30 10.08 0.29
C MET A 84 8.66 10.13 -0.42
N LEU A 85 9.75 10.12 0.33
CA LEU A 85 11.10 10.06 -0.24
C LEU A 85 11.33 8.75 -1.00
N GLY A 86 10.93 7.62 -0.42
CA GLY A 86 11.02 6.31 -1.08
C GLY A 86 10.21 6.26 -2.38
N ALA A 87 8.98 6.76 -2.36
CA ALA A 87 8.12 6.85 -3.54
C ALA A 87 8.76 7.71 -4.64
N ALA A 88 9.30 8.89 -4.29
CA ALA A 88 9.95 9.77 -5.25
C ALA A 88 11.18 9.12 -5.91
N MET A 89 11.97 8.34 -5.17
CA MET A 89 13.12 7.61 -5.72
C MET A 89 12.69 6.52 -6.70
N ILE A 90 11.62 5.78 -6.37
CA ILE A 90 11.08 4.74 -7.26
C ILE A 90 10.55 5.37 -8.54
N GLU A 91 9.74 6.44 -8.43
CA GLU A 91 9.21 7.17 -9.59
C GLU A 91 10.32 7.75 -10.48
N ALA A 92 11.43 8.22 -9.89
CA ALA A 92 12.59 8.67 -10.65
C ALA A 92 13.23 7.52 -11.45
N ARG A 93 13.47 6.38 -10.80
CA ARG A 93 14.03 5.19 -11.45
C ARG A 93 13.12 4.65 -12.55
N GLU A 94 11.82 4.59 -12.31
CA GLU A 94 10.84 4.13 -13.30
C GLU A 94 10.82 5.06 -14.52
N ARG A 95 10.86 6.38 -14.30
CA ARG A 95 10.90 7.36 -15.39
C ARG A 95 12.16 7.20 -16.24
N GLU A 96 13.32 7.00 -15.63
CA GLU A 96 14.58 6.74 -16.35
C GLU A 96 14.51 5.44 -17.16
N ALA A 97 13.97 4.38 -16.57
CA ALA A 97 13.80 3.09 -17.25
C ALA A 97 12.86 3.20 -18.47
N VAL A 98 11.75 3.94 -18.33
CA VAL A 98 10.81 4.20 -19.44
C VAL A 98 11.48 4.99 -20.56
N VAL A 99 12.25 6.04 -20.24
CA VAL A 99 12.99 6.82 -21.25
C VAL A 99 14.05 5.98 -21.95
N ALA A 100 14.80 5.15 -21.21
CA ALA A 100 15.82 4.27 -21.78
C ALA A 100 15.20 3.21 -22.72
N ALA A 101 14.07 2.62 -22.34
CA ALA A 101 13.33 1.68 -23.17
C ALA A 101 12.83 2.34 -24.47
N GLN A 102 12.26 3.55 -24.38
CA GLN A 102 11.81 4.30 -25.57
C GLN A 102 12.97 4.64 -26.52
N LEU A 103 14.16 4.96 -25.99
CA LEU A 103 15.32 5.24 -26.81
C LEU A 103 15.87 3.97 -27.50
N ALA A 104 15.79 2.82 -26.83
CA ALA A 104 16.20 1.53 -27.38
C ALA A 104 15.26 1.00 -28.47
N GLU A 105 13.97 1.35 -28.43
CA GLU A 105 12.97 0.96 -29.45
C GLU A 105 12.98 1.85 -30.71
N GLN A 106 13.91 2.80 -30.86
CA GLN A 106 14.04 3.53 -32.13
C GLN A 106 14.37 2.55 -33.27
N PRO A 107 13.52 2.44 -34.31
CA PRO A 107 13.74 1.49 -35.39
C PRO A 107 14.91 1.97 -36.24
N SER A 108 15.99 1.19 -36.29
CA SER A 108 17.02 1.33 -37.31
C SER A 108 16.41 0.96 -38.66
N ILE A 109 15.90 1.95 -39.39
CA ILE A 109 15.38 1.79 -40.75
C ILE A 109 16.58 1.65 -41.70
N SER A 110 17.18 0.46 -41.80
CA SER A 110 17.84 -0.09 -43.00
C SER A 110 18.62 -1.36 -42.69
N ALA A 111 18.07 -2.51 -43.08
CA ALA A 111 18.82 -3.59 -43.74
C ALA A 111 17.82 -4.61 -44.35
N HIS A 112 17.49 -4.38 -45.61
CA HIS A 112 17.32 -5.32 -46.72
C HIS A 112 16.60 -6.68 -46.52
N ARG A 113 15.47 -6.76 -47.25
CA ARG A 113 14.83 -7.92 -47.88
C ARG A 113 15.78 -9.02 -48.38
N SER A 114 15.38 -10.27 -48.17
CA SER A 114 15.47 -11.47 -49.05
C SER A 114 14.78 -12.62 -48.29
N ASP A 115 13.48 -12.86 -48.50
CA ASP A 115 12.83 -13.69 -49.53
C ASP A 115 12.93 -15.22 -49.33
N SER A 116 11.74 -15.85 -49.36
CA SER A 116 11.40 -17.25 -49.73
C SER A 116 11.92 -18.41 -48.86
N SER A 117 11.08 -19.01 -48.00
CA SER A 117 10.07 -20.07 -48.27
C SER A 117 10.61 -21.48 -48.03
N SER A 118 9.99 -22.29 -47.16
CA SER A 118 9.35 -23.60 -47.49
C SER A 118 9.12 -24.50 -46.25
N VAL A 119 7.85 -24.86 -46.07
CA VAL A 119 7.24 -26.08 -45.46
C VAL A 119 7.57 -26.57 -44.03
N GLU A 120 6.53 -26.55 -43.18
CA GLU A 120 6.13 -27.61 -42.24
C GLU A 120 5.61 -28.88 -43.00
N PRO A 121 5.43 -30.09 -42.41
CA PRO A 121 5.10 -30.36 -41.01
C PRO A 121 5.84 -31.53 -40.30
N LEU A 122 5.67 -31.54 -38.98
CA LEU A 122 5.99 -32.60 -38.01
C LEU A 122 5.26 -33.94 -38.32
N PRO A 123 5.67 -35.12 -37.78
CA PRO A 123 5.49 -35.38 -36.35
C PRO A 123 6.52 -36.29 -35.62
N SER A 124 6.68 -35.96 -34.33
CA SER A 124 6.80 -36.85 -33.15
C SER A 124 7.89 -37.93 -33.06
N SER A 125 8.76 -37.80 -32.03
CA SER A 125 8.97 -38.85 -31.02
C SER A 125 9.71 -38.31 -29.80
N GLN A 126 9.18 -38.68 -28.62
CA GLN A 126 9.74 -38.45 -27.30
C GLN A 126 11.01 -39.27 -27.09
N THR A 127 12.06 -38.71 -26.49
CA THR A 127 12.80 -39.36 -25.39
C THR A 127 13.65 -38.34 -24.61
N SER A 128 13.64 -38.49 -23.30
CA SER A 128 14.25 -37.66 -22.24
C SER A 128 15.76 -37.40 -22.41
N PRO A 129 16.32 -36.30 -21.83
CA PRO A 129 17.75 -36.20 -21.60
C PRO A 129 18.12 -36.70 -20.19
N PRO A 130 19.19 -37.50 -20.02
CA PRO A 130 19.93 -37.52 -18.77
C PRO A 130 20.96 -36.39 -18.76
N ASN A 131 21.03 -35.79 -17.57
CA ASN A 131 21.94 -34.78 -17.05
C ASN A 131 23.44 -35.12 -17.22
N SER A 132 24.29 -34.13 -17.53
CA SER A 132 25.43 -33.68 -16.68
C SER A 132 26.48 -32.82 -17.41
N GLN A 133 27.10 -31.94 -16.61
CA GLN A 133 28.34 -31.15 -16.79
C GLN A 133 28.13 -29.72 -17.30
N GLN A 134 27.95 -28.74 -16.40
CA GLN A 134 29.00 -27.97 -15.70
C GLN A 134 30.05 -27.35 -16.64
N GLU A 135 29.91 -26.04 -16.90
CA GLU A 135 31.06 -25.15 -16.95
C GLU A 135 30.73 -23.81 -16.31
N SER A 136 31.56 -23.49 -15.32
CA SER A 136 31.54 -22.38 -14.39
C SER A 136 32.07 -21.09 -14.99
N ARG A 137 31.44 -19.95 -14.69
CA ARG A 137 32.17 -18.67 -14.49
C ARG A 137 31.55 -17.87 -13.35
N GLU A 138 32.30 -17.85 -12.25
CA GLU A 138 32.10 -17.02 -11.05
C GLU A 138 32.47 -15.56 -11.33
N VAL A 139 31.68 -14.60 -10.82
CA VAL A 139 32.20 -13.31 -10.34
C VAL A 139 31.42 -12.88 -9.08
N ALA A 140 32.13 -12.97 -7.93
CA ALA A 140 32.01 -12.26 -6.65
C ALA A 140 30.65 -11.63 -6.25
N SER A 141 29.85 -12.24 -5.37
CA SER A 141 29.91 -12.23 -3.89
C SER A 141 29.62 -10.88 -3.21
N GLY A 142 28.33 -10.58 -3.01
CA GLY A 142 27.81 -9.73 -1.93
C GLY A 142 26.95 -10.59 -1.00
N THR A 143 27.44 -10.84 0.21
CA THR A 143 26.98 -11.87 1.14
C THR A 143 25.60 -11.57 1.76
N TRP A 144 24.53 -12.15 1.23
CA TRP A 144 23.25 -12.32 1.92
C TRP A 144 23.16 -13.76 2.43
N GLN A 145 23.85 -14.06 3.52
CA GLN A 145 23.76 -15.37 4.16
C GLN A 145 22.52 -15.45 5.05
N GLY A 146 21.62 -16.38 4.71
CA GLY A 146 20.93 -17.18 5.73
C GLY A 146 19.45 -16.93 6.00
N LYS A 147 18.67 -16.28 5.12
CA LYS A 147 17.20 -16.34 5.22
C LYS A 147 16.66 -17.18 4.07
N PRO A 148 15.95 -18.30 4.34
CA PRO A 148 15.24 -19.00 3.28
C PRO A 148 14.27 -18.01 2.63
N ASP A 149 14.22 -18.02 1.29
CA ASP A 149 13.26 -17.22 0.54
C ASP A 149 11.86 -17.49 1.11
N PRO A 150 11.17 -16.47 1.67
CA PRO A 150 9.86 -16.64 2.28
C PRO A 150 8.81 -17.16 1.29
N PHE A 151 9.10 -17.10 -0.01
CA PHE A 151 8.23 -17.57 -1.09
C PHE A 151 8.66 -18.90 -1.70
N ALA A 152 9.71 -19.57 -1.18
CA ALA A 152 10.18 -20.85 -1.69
C ALA A 152 9.12 -21.97 -1.65
N HIS A 153 8.10 -21.83 -0.80
CA HIS A 153 7.02 -22.80 -0.63
C HIS A 153 5.77 -22.45 -1.44
N VAL A 154 5.76 -21.37 -2.22
CA VAL A 154 4.61 -21.01 -3.04
C VAL A 154 4.55 -21.95 -4.26
N PRO A 155 3.51 -22.78 -4.40
CA PRO A 155 3.39 -23.64 -5.57
C PRO A 155 3.26 -22.77 -6.83
N LYS A 156 4.13 -23.02 -7.83
CA LYS A 156 4.04 -22.39 -9.15
C LYS A 156 2.68 -22.75 -9.76
N GLY A 157 1.78 -21.76 -9.87
CA GLY A 157 0.40 -21.93 -10.34
C GLY A 157 -0.70 -21.46 -9.36
N ALA A 158 -0.34 -21.01 -8.15
CA ALA A 158 -1.29 -20.50 -7.15
C ALA A 158 -1.80 -19.06 -7.39
N ASP A 159 -1.62 -18.50 -8.59
CA ASP A 159 -2.03 -17.13 -8.93
C ASP A 159 -3.49 -17.03 -9.41
N GLN A 160 -4.23 -18.14 -9.38
CA GLN A 160 -5.65 -18.12 -9.70
C GLN A 160 -6.45 -17.75 -8.45
N THR A 161 -6.85 -16.48 -8.36
CA THR A 161 -7.83 -16.02 -7.37
C THR A 161 -9.15 -16.76 -7.57
N GLN A 162 -9.69 -17.38 -6.52
CA GLN A 162 -11.03 -17.95 -6.57
C GLN A 162 -12.06 -16.86 -6.90
N SER A 163 -12.95 -17.13 -7.86
CA SER A 163 -14.04 -16.22 -8.21
C SER A 163 -14.95 -15.97 -6.99
N TRP A 164 -15.02 -14.73 -6.53
CA TRP A 164 -15.89 -14.33 -5.43
C TRP A 164 -17.36 -14.59 -5.78
N ALA A 165 -18.05 -15.43 -5.00
CA ALA A 165 -19.46 -15.73 -5.16
C ALA A 165 -20.26 -15.24 -3.93
N PRO A 166 -21.18 -14.27 -4.07
CA PRO A 166 -21.96 -13.76 -2.94
C PRO A 166 -22.99 -14.82 -2.47
N ARG A 167 -23.00 -15.12 -1.16
CA ARG A 167 -24.04 -15.95 -0.54
C ARG A 167 -25.20 -15.07 -0.08
N ALA A 168 -26.34 -15.16 -0.75
CA ALA A 168 -27.57 -14.51 -0.31
C ALA A 168 -28.14 -15.24 0.92
N ILE A 169 -28.12 -14.59 2.09
CA ILE A 169 -28.79 -15.08 3.30
C ILE A 169 -30.29 -14.82 3.13
N ARG A 170 -31.10 -15.88 2.97
CA ARG A 170 -32.56 -15.75 3.13
C ARG A 170 -32.87 -15.76 4.61
N ARG A 171 -33.36 -14.63 5.14
CA ARG A 171 -34.03 -14.60 6.44
C ARG A 171 -35.42 -15.22 6.24
N GLY A 172 -35.71 -16.28 7.00
CA GLY A 172 -37.06 -16.81 7.18
C GLY A 172 -37.86 -15.99 8.16
#